data_AF-A0A1B7W8H9-F1
#
_entry.id   AF-A0A1B7W8H9-F1
#
_cell.length_a   1.000
_cell.length_b   1.000
_cell.length_c   1.000
_cell.angle_alpha   90.00
_cell.angle_beta   90.00
_cell.angle_gamma   90.00
#
_symmetry.space_group_name_H-M   'P 1'
#
loop_
_entity.id
_entity.type
_entity.pdbx_description
1 polymer ?
#
loop_
_entity_poly.entity_id
_entity_poly.type
_entity_poly.pdbx_seq_one_letter_code
_entity_poly.pdbx_strand_id
1 'polypeptide(L)' 'QEDQLFLVHLPEFPWQQFHTHGKTYEEAARNGQEVIEAFVEMLTQENQVLPEPRMLPTKPLQVA' A
#
# COMPACT_ATOMS: atom_id res chain seq x y z
N GLN A 1 5.51 -5.74 24.69
CA GLN A 1 4.85 -6.79 23.91
C GLN A 1 4.63 -6.20 22.54
N GLU A 2 5.01 -6.90 21.47
CA GLU A 2 4.75 -6.40 20.12
C GLU A 2 3.27 -6.61 19.78
N ASP A 3 2.64 -5.58 19.23
CA ASP A 3 1.29 -5.67 18.70
C ASP A 3 1.38 -6.53 17.43
N GLN A 4 0.89 -7.78 17.50
CA GLN A 4 0.95 -8.78 16.42
C GLN A 4 0.11 -8.33 15.22
N LEU A 5 0.65 -7.40 14.44
CA LEU A 5 -0.01 -6.70 13.36
C LEU A 5 0.70 -6.96 12.03
N PHE A 6 -0.10 -7.03 10.97
CA PHE A 6 0.37 -6.98 9.60
C PHE A 6 0.44 -5.52 9.17
N LEU A 7 1.62 -5.05 8.77
CA LEU A 7 1.86 -3.67 8.37
C LEU A 7 1.80 -3.54 6.85
N VAL A 8 1.16 -2.49 6.35
CA VAL A 8 1.05 -2.20 4.92
C VAL A 8 2.05 -1.14 4.52
N HIS A 9 2.89 -1.46 3.55
CA HIS A 9 3.80 -0.53 2.92
C HIS A 9 3.37 -0.30 1.46
N LEU A 10 3.28 0.96 1.07
CA LEU A 10 2.95 1.39 -0.30
C LEU A 10 4.19 2.05 -0.89
N PRO A 11 5.02 1.34 -1.68
CA PRO A 11 6.31 1.84 -2.13
C PRO A 11 6.20 3.05 -3.06
N GLU A 12 5.07 3.25 -3.71
CA GLU A 12 4.74 4.41 -4.54
C GLU A 12 4.53 5.69 -3.71
N PHE A 13 4.28 5.56 -2.40
CA PHE A 13 4.04 6.66 -1.47
C PHE A 13 5.09 6.63 -0.33
N PRO A 14 6.37 6.97 -0.59
CA PRO A 14 7.47 6.76 0.37
C PRO A 14 7.50 7.77 1.52
N TRP A 15 6.41 8.51 1.77
CA TRP A 15 6.33 9.52 2.83
C TRP A 15 6.40 8.93 4.25
N GLN A 16 6.03 7.66 4.39
CA GLN A 16 6.10 6.90 5.63
C GLN A 16 6.43 5.43 5.36
N GLN A 17 7.05 4.78 6.34
CA GLN A 17 7.45 3.37 6.23
C GLN A 17 6.24 2.42 6.20
N PHE A 18 5.18 2.73 6.94
CA PHE A 18 3.93 1.95 6.96
C PHE A 18 2.76 2.91 6.93
N HIS A 19 1.73 2.57 6.18
CA HIS A 19 0.60 3.45 5.89
C HIS A 19 -0.64 3.10 6.69
N THR A 20 -0.78 1.82 7.00
CA THR A 20 -1.84 1.28 7.83
C THR A 20 -1.43 -0.13 8.29
N HIS A 21 -2.31 -0.78 9.02
CA HIS A 21 -2.10 -2.10 9.60
C HIS A 21 -3.41 -2.88 9.68
N GLY A 22 -3.33 -4.17 9.97
CA GLY A 22 -4.47 -5.01 10.31
C GLY A 22 -4.05 -6.18 11.20
N LYS A 23 -5.01 -6.82 11.88
CA LYS A 23 -4.76 -8.00 12.72
C LYS A 23 -4.74 -9.29 11.91
N THR A 24 -5.26 -9.25 10.69
CA THR A 24 -5.21 -10.36 9.72
C THR A 24 -4.67 -9.86 8.39
N TYR A 25 -4.24 -10.80 7.52
CA TYR A 25 -3.85 -10.47 6.15
C TYR A 25 -4.96 -9.75 5.37
N GLU A 26 -6.20 -10.20 5.53
CA GLU A 26 -7.34 -9.61 4.83
C GLU A 26 -7.65 -8.20 5.32
N GLU A 27 -7.63 -7.98 6.64
CA GLU A 27 -7.85 -6.66 7.24
C GLU A 27 -6.77 -5.68 6.79
N ALA A 28 -5.50 -6.09 6.84
CA ALA A 28 -4.40 -5.24 6.39
C ALA A 28 -4.53 -4.89 4.89
N ALA A 29 -4.86 -5.87 4.04
CA ALA A 29 -5.05 -5.62 2.61
C ALA A 29 -6.22 -4.65 2.33
N ARG A 30 -7.35 -4.82 3.03
CA ARG A 30 -8.51 -3.93 2.93
C ARG A 30 -8.18 -2.51 3.37
N ASN A 31 -7.55 -2.36 4.53
CA ASN A 31 -7.14 -1.05 5.02
C ASN A 31 -6.13 -0.40 4.06
N GLY A 32 -5.23 -1.18 3.48
CA GLY A 32 -4.28 -0.71 2.47
C GLY A 32 -4.98 -0.15 1.23
N GLN A 33 -6.04 -0.82 0.77
CA GLN A 33 -6.86 -0.33 -0.33
C GLN A 33 -7.56 1.00 0.02
N GLU A 34 -8.15 1.11 1.22
CA GLU A 34 -8.80 2.35 1.68
C GLU A 34 -7.81 3.53 1.70
N VAL A 35 -6.55 3.30 2.12
CA VAL A 35 -5.51 4.34 2.08
C VAL A 35 -5.15 4.74 0.65
N ILE A 36 -5.04 3.78 -0.28
CA ILE A 36 -4.77 4.09 -1.70
C ILE A 36 -5.89 4.97 -2.26
N GLU A 37 -7.16 4.61 -2.00
CA GLU A 37 -8.32 5.40 -2.44
C GLU A 37 -8.28 6.83 -1.89
N ALA A 38 -7.97 7.01 -0.60
CA ALA A 38 -7.81 8.32 0.01
C ALA A 38 -6.67 9.15 -0.59
N PHE A 39 -5.52 8.52 -0.90
CA PHE A 39 -4.39 9.21 -1.52
C PHE A 39 -4.67 9.62 -2.96
N VAL A 40 -5.35 8.76 -3.73
CA VAL A 40 -5.78 9.07 -5.09
C VAL A 40 -6.74 10.27 -5.08
N GLU A 41 -7.70 10.29 -4.15
CA GLU A 41 -8.62 11.42 -4.00
C GLU A 41 -7.87 12.72 -3.67
N MET A 42 -7.00 12.69 -2.66
CA MET A 42 -6.20 13.85 -2.23
C MET A 42 -5.38 14.43 -3.38
N LEU A 43 -4.58 13.60 -4.08
CA LEU A 43 -3.73 14.06 -5.17
C LEU A 43 -4.57 14.61 -6.34
N THR A 44 -5.72 14.01 -6.62
CA THR A 44 -6.64 14.49 -7.65
C THR A 44 -7.20 15.87 -7.29
N GLN A 45 -7.64 16.07 -6.04
CA GLN A 45 -8.17 17.36 -5.55
C GLN A 45 -7.13 18.47 -5.60
N GLU A 46 -5.86 18.13 -5.32
CA GLU A 46 -4.73 19.06 -5.37
C GLU A 46 -4.13 19.22 -6.77
N ASN A 47 -4.72 18.57 -7.79
CA ASN A 47 -4.26 18.58 -9.17
C ASN A 47 -2.79 18.12 -9.31
N GLN A 48 -2.38 17.23 -8.43
CA GLN A 48 -1.07 16.57 -8.42
C GLN A 48 -1.08 15.29 -9.26
N VAL A 49 0.10 14.84 -9.68
CA VAL A 49 0.27 13.64 -10.50
C VAL A 49 0.23 12.40 -9.61
N LEU A 50 -0.54 11.38 -10.01
CA LEU A 50 -0.52 10.07 -9.35
C LEU A 50 0.82 9.37 -9.60
N PRO A 51 1.39 8.66 -8.61
CA PRO A 51 2.60 7.89 -8.84
C PRO A 51 2.33 6.71 -9.78
N GLU A 52 3.33 6.38 -10.61
CA GLU A 52 3.25 5.22 -11.49
C GLU A 52 3.25 3.91 -10.67
N PRO A 53 2.37 2.95 -10.98
CA PRO A 53 2.27 1.70 -10.24
C PRO A 53 3.49 0.81 -10.46
N ARG A 54 4.00 0.19 -9.40
CA ARG A 54 5.03 -0.84 -9.52
C ARG A 54 4.42 -2.16 -9.97
N MET A 55 4.53 -2.43 -11.26
CA MET A 55 4.09 -3.70 -11.85
C MET A 55 4.95 -4.86 -11.36
N LEU A 56 4.30 -5.98 -11.02
CA LEU A 56 5.00 -7.24 -10.79
C LEU A 56 5.64 -7.73 -12.09
N PRO A 57 6.82 -8.39 -12.02
CA PRO A 57 7.43 -8.97 -13.20
C PRO A 57 6.49 -9.98 -13.85
N THR A 58 6.37 -9.91 -15.18
CA THR A 58 5.55 -10.84 -15.98
C THR A 58 6.14 -12.24 -16.07
N LYS A 59 7.44 -12.39 -15.75
CA LYS A 59 8.07 -13.69 -15.63
C LYS A 59 7.57 -14.37 -14.34
N PRO A 60 7.29 -15.68 -14.36
CA PRO A 60 6.91 -16.40 -13.15
C PRO A 60 7.94 -16.17 -12.06
N LEU A 61 7.47 -15.94 -10.82
CA LEU A 61 8.34 -15.94 -9.66
C LEU A 61 9.03 -17.30 -9.61
N GLN A 62 10.35 -17.31 -9.80
CA GLN A 62 11.15 -18.50 -9.53
C GLN A 62 11.23 -18.65 -8.02
N VAL A 63 10.36 -19.48 -7.48
CA VAL A 63 10.44 -19.89 -6.07
C VAL A 63 11.58 -20.90 -5.98
N ALA A 64 12.61 -20.55 -5.19
CA ALA A 64 13.75 -21.41 -4.92
C ALA A 64 13.39 -22.56 -3.96
#